data_AF-A0A7C4GAC8-F1
#
_entry.id   AF-A0A7C4GAC8-F1
#
_cell.length_a   1.000
_cell.length_b   1.000
_cell.length_c   1.000
_cell.angle_alpha   90.00
_cell.angle_beta   90.00
_cell.angle_gamma   90.00
#
_symmetry.space_group_name_H-M   'P 1'
#
loop_
_entity.id
_entity.type
_entity.pdbx_description
1 polymer ?
#
loop_
_entity_poly.entity_id
_entity_poly.type
_entity_poly.pdbx_seq_one_letter_code
_entity_poly.pdbx_strand_id
1 'polypeptide(L)'
;MLLLSVLFLLSGPIHAAGFGDDFARWYQANSARGLGSSCSAGLAWFESHLLESCLAMFEATGNRVWLERFTLHADTMLAVAADGGAETSWPGYRDGFRGWGTTRYDRQNRYQEYLVHDACIGLPLLRFARMVFADPALQSDGLDRARRYVAFVEHDIIAKWYANRAATRGRGEELEHFGGWRNLPYNQFLAFGELLLLARDLRQSPLHPGPDLRVPDGFLSAVPDTMARLLKAGLRHDPEHDAYSWYHMPPTRPDPRPEDLAHANLVVGFVLEAAGQGMVFTAEDIARFRRGFTEVAWNGSLARSRLSRFVDGSGPADSVLALFDWVRLGGTAAPIAAALRPRLSAAMNAGAARTAALLAWSEVRQQNESKTAVPTSATDSLLSVVPAVFRSSTAVRYQVGAAGPVRIAVHDLSGRLVRVLVCGWREPGVYTVCWRGHDEESRPVAAGAFILRLSAPGSAASRRVVLLP
;
A
#
# COMPACT_ATOMS: atom_id res chain seq x y z
N MET A 1 -5.22 39.84 -14.89
CA MET A 1 -3.74 39.97 -14.95
C MET A 1 -3.16 39.01 -13.92
N LEU A 2 -2.54 37.86 -14.22
CA LEU A 2 -2.07 37.24 -15.46
C LEU A 2 -2.77 35.86 -15.59
N LEU A 3 -3.37 35.64 -16.75
CA LEU A 3 -4.14 34.46 -17.16
C LEU A 3 -3.22 33.43 -17.83
N LEU A 4 -3.54 32.14 -17.61
CA LEU A 4 -3.65 31.07 -18.61
C LEU A 4 -2.71 31.08 -19.83
N SER A 5 -1.79 30.12 -19.88
CA SER A 5 -1.18 29.47 -21.06
C SER A 5 -0.40 28.27 -20.49
N VAL A 6 -0.75 26.98 -20.67
CA VAL A 6 -1.12 26.24 -21.88
C VAL A 6 -2.11 25.14 -21.49
N LEU A 7 -3.35 25.30 -21.93
CA LEU A 7 -4.31 24.22 -22.13
C LEU A 7 -4.10 23.75 -23.58
N PHE A 8 -3.75 22.48 -23.77
CA PHE A 8 -3.88 21.82 -25.07
C PHE A 8 -4.79 20.59 -24.91
N LEU A 9 -6.00 20.75 -25.46
CA LEU A 9 -6.91 19.77 -26.05
C LEU A 9 -7.25 18.48 -25.30
N LEU A 10 -8.51 18.41 -24.84
CA LEU A 10 -9.29 17.18 -24.76
C LEU A 10 -9.56 16.64 -26.18
N SER A 11 -9.71 15.31 -26.26
CA SER A 11 -10.08 14.45 -27.41
C SER A 11 -8.94 13.94 -28.32
N GLY A 12 -8.39 12.77 -27.97
CA GLY A 12 -7.42 11.96 -28.73
C GLY A 12 -6.81 10.86 -27.84
N PRO A 13 -6.40 9.69 -28.35
CA PRO A 13 -6.05 8.53 -27.54
C PRO A 13 -4.92 8.86 -26.56
N ILE A 14 -5.06 8.44 -25.31
CA ILE A 14 -4.05 8.58 -24.26
C ILE A 14 -2.75 7.96 -24.80
N HIS A 15 -1.75 8.78 -25.13
CA HIS A 15 -0.43 8.30 -25.52
C HIS A 15 0.36 7.95 -24.25
N ALA A 16 0.08 6.77 -23.71
CA ALA A 16 0.93 6.05 -22.76
C ALA A 16 1.56 4.85 -23.49
N ALA A 17 2.37 5.12 -24.52
CA ALA A 17 2.96 4.07 -25.35
C ALA A 17 3.85 3.16 -24.50
N GLY A 18 3.30 2.02 -24.05
CA GLY A 18 3.87 1.35 -22.88
C GLY A 18 2.93 0.39 -22.16
N PHE A 19 3.19 0.21 -20.87
CA PHE A 19 2.39 -0.61 -19.96
C PHE A 19 1.01 -0.01 -19.66
N GLY A 20 0.85 1.31 -19.75
CA GLY A 20 -0.43 1.98 -19.52
C GLY A 20 -1.49 1.55 -20.54
N ASP A 21 -1.11 1.44 -21.81
CA ASP A 21 -1.97 0.95 -22.89
C ASP A 21 -2.29 -0.54 -22.72
N ASP A 22 -1.31 -1.35 -22.30
CA ASP A 22 -1.49 -2.78 -22.02
C ASP A 22 -2.52 -2.98 -20.91
N PHE A 23 -2.40 -2.22 -19.81
CA PHE A 23 -3.37 -2.25 -18.73
C PHE A 23 -4.75 -1.73 -19.16
N ALA A 24 -4.83 -0.62 -19.89
CA ALA A 24 -6.11 -0.07 -20.33
C ALA A 24 -6.89 -1.04 -21.22
N ARG A 25 -6.21 -1.73 -22.16
CA ARG A 25 -6.81 -2.81 -22.96
C ARG A 25 -7.25 -3.98 -22.09
N TRP A 26 -6.40 -4.42 -21.17
CA TRP A 26 -6.74 -5.52 -20.27
C TRP A 26 -7.95 -5.18 -19.39
N TYR A 27 -8.02 -3.96 -18.84
CA TYR A 27 -9.16 -3.46 -18.07
C TYR A 27 -10.44 -3.51 -18.90
N GLN A 28 -10.42 -3.01 -20.13
CA GLN A 28 -11.60 -3.02 -21.01
C GLN A 28 -12.11 -4.44 -21.25
N ALA A 29 -11.22 -5.41 -21.44
CA ALA A 29 -11.58 -6.81 -21.68
C ALA A 29 -12.03 -7.56 -20.41
N ASN A 30 -11.64 -7.10 -19.21
CA ASN A 30 -11.79 -7.89 -17.98
C ASN A 30 -12.62 -7.23 -16.88
N SER A 31 -12.94 -5.93 -16.98
CA SER A 31 -13.62 -5.18 -15.92
C SER A 31 -14.98 -5.77 -15.52
N ALA A 32 -15.74 -6.34 -16.45
CA ALA A 32 -17.02 -6.98 -16.11
C ALA A 32 -16.87 -8.28 -15.29
N ARG A 33 -15.69 -8.89 -15.23
CA ARG A 33 -15.48 -10.19 -14.55
C ARG A 33 -15.60 -10.09 -13.02
N GLY A 34 -15.33 -8.91 -12.47
CA GLY A 34 -15.41 -8.67 -11.02
C GLY A 34 -16.72 -8.03 -10.55
N LEU A 35 -17.42 -7.33 -11.46
CA LEU A 35 -18.70 -6.67 -11.16
C LEU A 35 -19.81 -7.72 -11.01
N GLY A 36 -20.15 -8.08 -9.77
CA GLY A 36 -21.32 -8.92 -9.45
C GLY A 36 -21.04 -10.26 -8.79
N SER A 37 -19.82 -10.52 -8.31
CA SER A 37 -19.51 -11.73 -7.55
C SER A 37 -19.39 -11.44 -6.05
N SER A 38 -20.11 -12.20 -5.22
CA SER A 38 -19.85 -12.30 -3.77
C SER A 38 -18.75 -13.31 -3.44
N CYS A 39 -18.10 -13.90 -4.45
CA CYS A 39 -17.05 -14.89 -4.29
C CYS A 39 -15.76 -14.22 -3.81
N SER A 40 -15.44 -14.37 -2.53
CA SER A 40 -14.28 -13.75 -1.89
C SER A 40 -12.96 -14.05 -2.59
N ALA A 41 -12.79 -15.24 -3.19
CA ALA A 41 -11.58 -15.59 -3.93
C ALA A 41 -11.40 -14.73 -5.19
N GLY A 42 -12.50 -14.45 -5.91
CA GLY A 42 -12.46 -13.53 -7.04
C GLY A 42 -12.19 -12.11 -6.58
N LEU A 43 -12.85 -11.68 -5.50
CA LEU A 43 -12.65 -10.36 -4.92
C LEU A 43 -11.20 -10.14 -4.44
N ALA A 44 -10.62 -11.12 -3.75
CA ALA A 44 -9.29 -11.00 -3.18
C ALA A 44 -8.16 -11.14 -4.20
N TRP A 45 -8.30 -12.01 -5.20
CA TRP A 45 -7.20 -12.34 -6.13
C TRP A 45 -7.36 -11.74 -7.53
N PHE A 46 -8.50 -11.12 -7.82
CA PHE A 46 -8.73 -10.39 -9.06
C PHE A 46 -9.12 -8.94 -8.78
N GLU A 47 -10.19 -8.72 -8.01
CA GLU A 47 -10.77 -7.38 -7.86
C GLU A 47 -9.87 -6.43 -7.06
N SER A 48 -9.27 -6.90 -5.98
CA SER A 48 -8.29 -6.12 -5.21
C SER A 48 -7.16 -5.59 -6.09
N HIS A 49 -6.60 -6.44 -6.97
CA HIS A 49 -5.55 -6.05 -7.89
C HIS A 49 -6.05 -5.07 -8.96
N LEU A 50 -7.30 -5.21 -9.43
CA LEU A 50 -7.93 -4.26 -10.34
C LEU A 50 -8.07 -2.88 -9.70
N LEU A 51 -8.54 -2.82 -8.46
CA LEU A 51 -8.68 -1.60 -7.67
C LEU A 51 -7.32 -0.92 -7.44
N GLU A 52 -6.32 -1.68 -6.99
CA GLU A 52 -4.95 -1.18 -6.84
C GLU A 52 -4.37 -0.63 -8.14
N SER A 53 -4.64 -1.31 -9.26
CA SER A 53 -4.20 -0.84 -10.58
C SER A 53 -4.87 0.48 -10.96
N CYS A 54 -6.15 0.65 -10.62
CA CYS A 54 -6.85 1.91 -10.85
C CYS A 54 -6.24 3.06 -10.03
N LEU A 55 -5.88 2.82 -8.76
CA LEU A 55 -5.18 3.81 -7.96
C LEU A 55 -3.81 4.18 -8.57
N ALA A 56 -3.00 3.18 -8.93
CA ALA A 56 -1.70 3.42 -9.55
C ALA A 56 -1.82 4.19 -10.88
N MET A 57 -2.82 3.87 -11.71
CA MET A 57 -3.07 4.60 -12.96
C MET A 57 -3.54 6.03 -12.73
N PHE A 58 -4.36 6.27 -11.69
CA PHE A 58 -4.72 7.63 -11.31
C PHE A 58 -3.48 8.43 -10.88
N GLU A 59 -2.68 7.88 -9.97
CA GLU A 59 -1.44 8.52 -9.52
C GLU A 59 -0.47 8.79 -10.68
N ALA A 60 -0.50 7.95 -11.72
CA ALA A 60 0.39 8.04 -12.87
C ALA A 60 -0.01 9.17 -13.81
N THR A 61 -1.32 9.27 -14.06
CA THR A 61 -1.86 10.05 -15.17
C THR A 61 -2.60 11.31 -14.72
N GLY A 62 -2.97 11.40 -13.43
CA GLY A 62 -3.93 12.37 -12.92
C GLY A 62 -5.34 12.22 -13.51
N ASN A 63 -5.60 11.18 -14.32
CA ASN A 63 -6.87 11.02 -15.02
C ASN A 63 -7.93 10.43 -14.08
N ARG A 64 -8.92 11.28 -13.72
CA ARG A 64 -10.00 10.93 -12.79
C ARG A 64 -10.87 9.74 -13.22
N VAL A 65 -10.87 9.36 -14.51
CA VAL A 65 -11.59 8.16 -14.98
C VAL A 65 -11.18 6.90 -14.21
N TRP A 66 -9.93 6.82 -13.75
CA TRP A 66 -9.44 5.70 -12.96
C TRP A 66 -10.02 5.67 -11.54
N LEU A 67 -10.28 6.84 -10.94
CA LEU A 67 -10.99 6.92 -9.67
C LEU A 67 -12.46 6.60 -9.81
N GLU A 68 -13.11 7.04 -10.90
CA GLU A 68 -14.50 6.68 -11.20
C GLU A 68 -14.63 5.15 -11.30
N ARG A 69 -13.73 4.50 -12.06
CA ARG A 69 -13.65 3.04 -12.16
C ARG A 69 -13.42 2.38 -10.81
N PHE A 70 -12.44 2.85 -10.04
CA PHE A 70 -12.19 2.37 -8.68
C PHE A 70 -13.48 2.40 -7.85
N THR A 71 -14.17 3.54 -7.82
CA THR A 71 -15.36 3.72 -6.98
C THR A 71 -16.52 2.84 -7.42
N LEU A 72 -16.73 2.63 -8.73
CA LEU A 72 -17.76 1.72 -9.24
C LEU A 72 -17.57 0.29 -8.72
N HIS A 73 -16.34 -0.22 -8.82
CA HIS A 73 -15.99 -1.55 -8.36
C HIS A 73 -16.09 -1.67 -6.84
N ALA A 74 -15.48 -0.75 -6.10
CA ALA A 74 -15.51 -0.74 -4.64
C ALA A 74 -16.95 -0.64 -4.08
N ASP A 75 -17.78 0.26 -4.62
CA ASP A 75 -19.18 0.40 -4.20
C ASP A 75 -19.98 -0.90 -4.49
N THR A 76 -19.70 -1.57 -5.62
CA THR A 76 -20.34 -2.85 -5.99
C THR A 76 -19.91 -4.00 -5.06
N MET A 77 -18.63 -4.07 -4.70
CA MET A 77 -18.12 -5.06 -3.73
C MET A 77 -18.78 -4.91 -2.37
N LEU A 78 -18.87 -3.66 -1.87
CA LEU A 78 -19.49 -3.37 -0.58
C LEU A 78 -21.00 -3.68 -0.59
N ALA A 79 -21.68 -3.48 -1.73
CA ALA A 79 -23.09 -3.77 -1.87
C ALA A 79 -23.43 -5.27 -1.74
N VAL A 80 -22.48 -6.16 -2.01
CA VAL A 80 -22.65 -7.61 -1.90
C VAL A 80 -22.02 -8.22 -0.65
N ALA A 81 -21.47 -7.40 0.25
CA ALA A 81 -20.98 -7.85 1.55
C ALA A 81 -22.15 -8.18 2.48
N ALA A 82 -22.13 -9.36 3.09
CA ALA A 82 -23.23 -9.86 3.92
C ALA A 82 -22.72 -10.59 5.17
N ASP A 83 -23.54 -10.59 6.21
CA ASP A 83 -23.37 -11.41 7.42
C ASP A 83 -24.17 -12.71 7.22
N GLY A 84 -23.60 -13.61 6.41
CA GLY A 84 -24.14 -14.93 6.07
C GLY A 84 -24.79 -15.03 4.69
N GLY A 85 -24.74 -16.24 4.10
CA GLY A 85 -25.37 -16.60 2.82
C GLY A 85 -26.72 -17.32 2.97
N ALA A 86 -27.42 -17.56 1.85
CA ALA A 86 -28.70 -18.28 1.84
C ALA A 86 -28.59 -19.77 2.18
N GLU A 87 -27.39 -20.37 2.03
CA GLU A 87 -27.11 -21.80 2.27
C GLU A 87 -25.87 -21.96 3.19
N THR A 88 -26.00 -21.61 4.47
CA THR A 88 -24.89 -21.75 5.44
C THR A 88 -25.12 -22.92 6.40
N SER A 89 -24.12 -23.79 6.54
CA SER A 89 -24.14 -24.92 7.49
C SER A 89 -23.45 -24.62 8.83
N TRP A 90 -22.70 -23.52 8.96
CA TRP A 90 -22.04 -23.12 10.20
C TRP A 90 -22.57 -21.77 10.74
N PRO A 91 -22.93 -21.67 12.04
CA PRO A 91 -23.58 -20.49 12.59
C PRO A 91 -22.69 -19.24 12.70
N GLY A 92 -21.37 -19.37 12.68
CA GLY A 92 -20.49 -18.19 12.74
C GLY A 92 -20.25 -17.51 11.39
N TYR A 93 -20.98 -17.88 10.32
CA TYR A 93 -21.18 -16.99 9.17
C TYR A 93 -22.19 -15.88 9.46
N ARG A 94 -22.88 -15.95 10.60
CA ARG A 94 -23.69 -14.87 11.17
C ARG A 94 -23.01 -14.36 12.43
N ASP A 95 -21.73 -14.01 12.31
CA ASP A 95 -20.91 -13.55 13.44
C ASP A 95 -21.12 -12.06 13.75
N GLY A 96 -22.02 -11.39 13.03
CA GLY A 96 -22.36 -9.98 13.22
C GLY A 96 -21.46 -9.05 12.40
N PHE A 97 -20.70 -9.59 11.45
CA PHE A 97 -19.76 -8.83 10.64
C PHE A 97 -19.92 -9.18 9.17
N ARG A 98 -20.20 -8.17 8.34
CA ARG A 98 -20.33 -8.40 6.91
C ARG A 98 -19.01 -8.83 6.31
N GLY A 99 -19.07 -9.70 5.32
CA GLY A 99 -17.89 -10.13 4.60
C GLY A 99 -18.25 -10.81 3.31
N TRP A 100 -17.30 -11.60 2.82
CA TRP A 100 -17.45 -12.40 1.62
C TRP A 100 -16.81 -13.76 1.86
N GLY A 101 -17.48 -14.79 1.39
CA GLY A 101 -16.97 -16.15 1.36
C GLY A 101 -16.92 -16.74 -0.04
N THR A 102 -16.42 -17.95 -0.12
CA THR A 102 -16.26 -18.71 -1.36
C THR A 102 -16.42 -20.19 -1.07
N THR A 103 -16.91 -20.95 -2.06
CA THR A 103 -16.91 -22.42 -2.01
C THR A 103 -15.69 -23.02 -2.71
N ARG A 104 -14.87 -22.19 -3.37
CA ARG A 104 -13.82 -22.61 -4.32
C ARG A 104 -12.76 -23.53 -3.73
N TYR A 105 -12.44 -23.34 -2.44
CA TYR A 105 -11.33 -24.01 -1.78
C TYR A 105 -11.77 -25.14 -0.84
N ASP A 106 -13.06 -25.21 -0.52
CA ASP A 106 -13.63 -26.25 0.34
C ASP A 106 -13.96 -27.49 -0.49
N ARG A 107 -13.44 -28.65 -0.08
CA ARG A 107 -13.63 -29.92 -0.82
C ARG A 107 -15.09 -30.38 -0.85
N GLN A 108 -15.90 -29.91 0.09
CA GLN A 108 -17.32 -30.20 0.20
C GLN A 108 -18.18 -29.06 -0.37
N ASN A 109 -17.57 -28.10 -1.09
CA ASN A 109 -18.23 -26.94 -1.68
C ASN A 109 -19.01 -26.11 -0.66
N ARG A 110 -18.59 -26.11 0.62
CA ARG A 110 -19.20 -25.28 1.66
C ARG A 110 -18.75 -23.83 1.49
N TYR A 111 -19.64 -22.89 1.78
CA TYR A 111 -19.31 -21.47 1.77
C TYR A 111 -18.36 -21.16 2.92
N GLN A 112 -17.16 -20.63 2.61
CA GLN A 112 -16.09 -20.34 3.56
C GLN A 112 -15.59 -18.91 3.46
N GLU A 113 -15.45 -18.23 4.59
CA GLU A 113 -14.80 -16.92 4.68
C GLU A 113 -13.32 -17.11 5.02
N TYR A 114 -12.42 -16.73 4.11
CA TYR A 114 -10.98 -16.81 4.34
C TYR A 114 -10.45 -15.46 4.79
N LEU A 115 -9.74 -15.47 5.91
CA LEU A 115 -9.33 -14.25 6.59
C LEU A 115 -8.40 -13.39 5.73
N VAL A 116 -7.47 -14.01 4.97
CA VAL A 116 -6.60 -13.25 4.05
C VAL A 116 -7.39 -12.47 2.99
N HIS A 117 -8.53 -12.98 2.54
CA HIS A 117 -9.34 -12.28 1.55
C HIS A 117 -9.83 -10.95 2.08
N ASP A 118 -10.22 -10.88 3.36
CA ASP A 118 -10.64 -9.64 4.00
C ASP A 118 -9.55 -8.56 3.92
N ALA A 119 -8.30 -8.94 4.21
CA ALA A 119 -7.18 -8.02 4.15
C ALA A 119 -6.89 -7.57 2.70
N CYS A 120 -6.83 -8.51 1.75
CA CYS A 120 -6.61 -8.20 0.34
C CYS A 120 -7.68 -7.25 -0.22
N ILE A 121 -8.95 -7.44 0.19
CA ILE A 121 -10.07 -6.60 -0.23
C ILE A 121 -10.04 -5.23 0.47
N GLY A 122 -9.72 -5.18 1.77
CA GLY A 122 -9.71 -3.95 2.55
C GLY A 122 -8.56 -3.00 2.22
N LEU A 123 -7.40 -3.52 1.83
CA LEU A 123 -6.20 -2.72 1.54
C LEU A 123 -6.43 -1.62 0.48
N PRO A 124 -6.96 -1.91 -0.73
CA PRO A 124 -7.21 -0.86 -1.73
C PRO A 124 -8.21 0.20 -1.25
N LEU A 125 -9.19 -0.18 -0.43
CA LEU A 125 -10.17 0.73 0.14
C LEU A 125 -9.51 1.75 1.08
N LEU A 126 -8.61 1.28 1.96
CA LEU A 126 -7.86 2.17 2.86
C LEU A 126 -6.83 3.01 2.11
N ARG A 127 -6.18 2.47 1.07
CA ARG A 127 -5.25 3.25 0.24
C ARG A 127 -5.96 4.38 -0.51
N PHE A 128 -7.16 4.14 -1.05
CA PHE A 128 -8.00 5.20 -1.60
C PHE A 128 -8.33 6.27 -0.56
N ALA A 129 -8.75 5.86 0.65
CA ALA A 129 -9.05 6.81 1.72
C ALA A 129 -7.84 7.66 2.12
N ARG A 130 -6.64 7.05 2.20
CA ARG A 130 -5.37 7.76 2.46
C ARG A 130 -5.09 8.82 1.40
N MET A 131 -5.28 8.47 0.13
CA MET A 131 -5.09 9.40 -0.99
C MET A 131 -6.09 10.57 -0.93
N VAL A 132 -7.37 10.30 -0.68
CA VAL A 132 -8.40 11.35 -0.53
C VAL A 132 -8.13 12.25 0.69
N PHE A 133 -7.75 11.67 1.83
CA PHE A 133 -7.47 12.45 3.03
C PHE A 133 -6.24 13.35 2.86
N ALA A 134 -5.27 12.96 2.04
CA ALA A 134 -4.07 13.73 1.76
C ALA A 134 -4.28 14.86 0.73
N ASP A 135 -5.26 14.76 -0.18
CA ASP A 135 -5.45 15.70 -1.29
C ASP A 135 -6.82 16.43 -1.24
N PRO A 136 -6.86 17.73 -0.90
CA PRO A 136 -8.08 18.54 -0.93
C PRO A 136 -8.84 18.52 -2.26
N ALA A 137 -8.15 18.36 -3.41
CA ALA A 137 -8.82 18.29 -4.71
C ALA A 137 -9.67 17.02 -4.86
N LEU A 138 -9.30 15.94 -4.18
CA LEU A 138 -10.06 14.68 -4.15
C LEU A 138 -11.15 14.66 -3.09
N GLN A 139 -11.08 15.56 -2.10
CA GLN A 139 -12.06 15.59 -1.02
C GLN A 139 -13.44 16.05 -1.50
N SER A 140 -13.51 16.91 -2.52
CA SER A 140 -14.78 17.48 -3.00
C SER A 140 -15.81 16.43 -3.46
N ASP A 141 -15.35 15.30 -3.99
CA ASP A 141 -16.18 14.24 -4.56
C ASP A 141 -15.83 12.83 -4.03
N GLY A 142 -14.71 12.70 -3.32
CA GLY A 142 -14.22 11.42 -2.77
C GLY A 142 -14.39 11.26 -1.26
N LEU A 143 -14.58 12.34 -0.48
CA LEU A 143 -14.49 12.28 0.98
C LEU A 143 -15.53 11.35 1.63
N ASP A 144 -16.79 11.42 1.19
CA ASP A 144 -17.84 10.58 1.74
C ASP A 144 -17.61 9.11 1.44
N ARG A 145 -17.11 8.78 0.24
CA ARG A 145 -16.72 7.40 -0.13
C ARG A 145 -15.56 6.93 0.74
N ALA A 146 -14.51 7.74 0.86
CA ALA A 146 -13.35 7.42 1.69
C ALA A 146 -13.77 7.11 3.14
N ARG A 147 -14.63 7.94 3.73
CA ARG A 147 -15.18 7.71 5.08
C ARG A 147 -16.00 6.43 5.17
N ARG A 148 -16.88 6.15 4.20
CA ARG A 148 -17.66 4.90 4.17
C ARG A 148 -16.77 3.66 4.09
N TYR A 149 -15.73 3.72 3.26
CA TYR A 149 -14.78 2.63 3.08
C TYR A 149 -13.97 2.35 4.35
N VAL A 150 -13.47 3.41 5.01
CA VAL A 150 -12.79 3.29 6.30
C VAL A 150 -13.73 2.69 7.34
N ALA A 151 -14.95 3.22 7.48
CA ALA A 151 -15.92 2.69 8.43
C ALA A 151 -16.23 1.21 8.19
N PHE A 152 -16.44 0.80 6.94
CA PHE A 152 -16.66 -0.61 6.59
C PHE A 152 -15.47 -1.49 7.02
N VAL A 153 -14.24 -1.10 6.65
CA VAL A 153 -13.05 -1.89 6.99
C VAL A 153 -12.86 -1.98 8.51
N GLU A 154 -13.06 -0.89 9.25
CA GLU A 154 -12.95 -0.97 10.71
C GLU A 154 -14.06 -1.83 11.34
N HIS A 155 -15.30 -1.63 10.91
CA HIS A 155 -16.48 -2.19 11.57
C HIS A 155 -16.76 -3.65 11.23
N ASP A 156 -16.48 -4.06 9.99
CA ASP A 156 -16.83 -5.38 9.48
C ASP A 156 -15.60 -6.27 9.31
N ILE A 157 -14.42 -5.70 9.04
CA ILE A 157 -13.20 -6.48 8.80
C ILE A 157 -12.29 -6.52 10.04
N ILE A 158 -11.80 -5.38 10.50
CA ILE A 158 -10.86 -5.34 11.64
C ILE A 158 -11.55 -5.82 12.91
N ALA A 159 -12.80 -5.40 13.14
CA ALA A 159 -13.57 -5.84 14.30
C ALA A 159 -13.87 -7.36 14.28
N LYS A 160 -14.09 -7.98 13.11
CA LYS A 160 -14.22 -9.44 12.95
C LYS A 160 -12.94 -10.16 13.38
N TRP A 161 -11.80 -9.73 12.87
CA TRP A 161 -10.50 -10.29 13.26
C TRP A 161 -10.22 -10.09 14.74
N TYR A 162 -10.57 -8.92 15.30
CA TYR A 162 -10.44 -8.65 16.72
C TYR A 162 -11.32 -9.58 17.54
N ALA A 163 -12.61 -9.71 17.22
CA ALA A 163 -13.55 -10.59 17.93
C ALA A 163 -13.08 -12.04 17.95
N ASN A 164 -12.46 -12.50 16.86
CA ASN A 164 -11.99 -13.88 16.70
C ASN A 164 -10.51 -14.09 17.09
N ARG A 165 -9.81 -13.08 17.62
CA ARG A 165 -8.36 -13.12 17.90
C ARG A 165 -7.88 -14.22 18.84
N ALA A 166 -8.75 -14.68 19.73
CA ALA A 166 -8.48 -15.69 20.76
C ALA A 166 -9.32 -16.95 20.56
N ALA A 167 -9.90 -17.14 19.38
CA ALA A 167 -10.68 -18.32 19.07
C ALA A 167 -9.80 -19.58 19.13
N THR A 168 -10.34 -20.67 19.67
CA THR A 168 -9.67 -21.98 19.74
C THR A 168 -10.28 -22.96 18.74
N ARG A 169 -10.51 -22.51 17.50
CA ARG A 169 -11.22 -23.26 16.45
C ARG A 169 -10.33 -24.12 15.56
N GLY A 170 -9.01 -23.98 15.67
CA GLY A 170 -8.05 -24.80 14.92
C GLY A 170 -6.93 -23.99 14.29
N ARG A 171 -6.41 -24.48 13.17
CA ARG A 171 -5.30 -23.87 12.43
C ARG A 171 -5.63 -23.63 10.95
N GLY A 172 -6.92 -23.57 10.63
CA GLY A 172 -7.40 -23.25 9.29
C GLY A 172 -7.29 -21.77 8.99
N GLU A 173 -7.42 -21.44 7.71
CA GLU A 173 -7.31 -20.08 7.17
C GLU A 173 -8.69 -19.45 6.97
N GLU A 174 -9.72 -20.30 7.01
CA GLU A 174 -11.13 -20.00 7.01
C GLU A 174 -11.67 -19.77 8.43
N LEU A 175 -12.65 -18.87 8.55
CA LEU A 175 -13.22 -18.41 9.82
C LEU A 175 -13.76 -19.54 10.71
N GLU A 176 -14.31 -20.59 10.09
CA GLU A 176 -14.80 -21.81 10.76
C GLU A 176 -13.69 -22.46 11.62
N HIS A 177 -12.45 -22.50 11.11
CA HIS A 177 -11.31 -23.15 11.76
C HIS A 177 -10.20 -22.17 12.17
N PHE A 178 -10.49 -20.87 12.12
CA PHE A 178 -9.54 -19.82 12.44
C PHE A 178 -9.27 -19.77 13.95
N GLY A 179 -8.07 -20.20 14.35
CA GLY A 179 -7.62 -20.16 15.75
C GLY A 179 -6.73 -18.95 16.09
N GLY A 180 -6.86 -17.86 15.33
CA GLY A 180 -6.04 -16.67 15.49
C GLY A 180 -4.85 -16.61 14.53
N TRP A 181 -4.42 -15.38 14.24
CA TRP A 181 -3.50 -15.03 13.17
C TRP A 181 -2.12 -15.70 13.25
N ARG A 182 -1.68 -16.11 14.45
CA ARG A 182 -0.40 -16.82 14.67
C ARG A 182 -0.33 -18.18 13.99
N ASN A 183 -1.47 -18.74 13.60
CA ASN A 183 -1.56 -20.01 12.90
C ASN A 183 -1.48 -19.87 11.38
N LEU A 184 -1.59 -18.64 10.86
CA LEU A 184 -1.58 -18.36 9.43
C LEU A 184 -0.13 -18.27 8.90
N PRO A 185 0.08 -18.49 7.58
CA PRO A 185 1.34 -18.17 6.93
C PRO A 185 1.63 -16.66 6.91
N TYR A 186 2.89 -16.30 6.67
CA TYR A 186 3.35 -14.91 6.69
C TYR A 186 2.53 -14.01 5.76
N ASN A 187 2.39 -14.40 4.49
CA ASN A 187 1.67 -13.62 3.49
C ASN A 187 0.22 -13.29 3.92
N GLN A 188 -0.43 -14.16 4.67
CA GLN A 188 -1.81 -13.96 5.11
C GLN A 188 -1.93 -13.04 6.32
N PHE A 189 -1.23 -13.34 7.42
CA PHE A 189 -1.35 -12.48 8.60
C PHE A 189 -0.66 -11.13 8.42
N LEU A 190 0.35 -11.03 7.56
CA LEU A 190 1.02 -9.76 7.27
C LEU A 190 0.19 -8.87 6.35
N ALA A 191 -0.65 -9.42 5.46
CA ALA A 191 -1.64 -8.63 4.74
C ALA A 191 -2.61 -7.93 5.73
N PHE A 192 -3.05 -8.65 6.77
CA PHE A 192 -3.84 -8.05 7.84
C PHE A 192 -3.01 -7.05 8.68
N GLY A 193 -1.75 -7.36 8.97
CA GLY A 193 -0.83 -6.42 9.61
C GLY A 193 -0.71 -5.10 8.86
N GLU A 194 -0.63 -5.12 7.52
CA GLU A 194 -0.57 -3.92 6.69
C GLU A 194 -1.89 -3.14 6.79
N LEU A 195 -3.04 -3.84 6.73
CA LEU A 195 -4.36 -3.25 6.91
C LEU A 195 -4.47 -2.50 8.25
N LEU A 196 -3.97 -3.08 9.34
CA LEU A 196 -3.95 -2.45 10.66
C LEU A 196 -3.08 -1.18 10.69
N LEU A 197 -1.92 -1.20 10.04
CA LEU A 197 -1.03 -0.05 9.95
C LEU A 197 -1.64 1.09 9.12
N LEU A 198 -2.34 0.77 8.03
CA LEU A 198 -3.09 1.76 7.25
C LEU A 198 -4.23 2.37 8.06
N ALA A 199 -5.03 1.54 8.75
CA ALA A 199 -6.12 2.02 9.60
C ALA A 199 -5.61 2.93 10.72
N ARG A 200 -4.49 2.56 11.36
CA ARG A 200 -3.84 3.38 12.39
C ARG A 200 -3.46 4.77 11.87
N ASP A 201 -2.85 4.83 10.70
CA ASP A 201 -2.45 6.09 10.06
C ASP A 201 -3.69 6.95 9.74
N LEU A 202 -4.74 6.34 9.20
CA LEU A 202 -5.98 7.04 8.86
C LEU A 202 -6.70 7.59 10.09
N ARG A 203 -6.65 6.90 11.25
CA ARG A 203 -7.23 7.38 12.52
C ARG A 203 -6.59 8.69 13.02
N GLN A 204 -5.38 9.02 12.58
CA GLN A 204 -4.72 10.28 12.93
C GLN A 204 -5.27 11.47 12.14
N SER A 205 -6.03 11.22 11.07
CA SER A 205 -6.61 12.28 10.25
C SER A 205 -7.87 12.85 10.90
N PRO A 206 -8.05 14.18 10.95
CA PRO A 206 -9.31 14.80 11.39
C PRO A 206 -10.47 14.50 10.41
N LEU A 207 -10.18 13.94 9.24
CA LEU A 207 -11.18 13.52 8.25
C LEU A 207 -11.72 12.12 8.52
N HIS A 208 -11.14 11.37 9.47
CA HIS A 208 -11.59 10.03 9.85
C HIS A 208 -13.08 10.02 10.28
N PRO A 209 -13.86 8.98 9.94
CA PRO A 209 -15.30 8.90 10.31
C PRO A 209 -15.58 8.64 11.80
N GLY A 210 -14.56 8.64 12.66
CA GLY A 210 -14.61 8.13 14.04
C GLY A 210 -14.27 6.63 14.13
N PRO A 211 -13.56 6.18 15.19
CA PRO A 211 -13.09 4.81 15.31
C PRO A 211 -14.20 3.84 15.73
N ASP A 212 -14.07 2.57 15.33
CA ASP A 212 -14.84 1.50 15.97
C ASP A 212 -14.39 1.28 17.42
N LEU A 213 -15.25 1.62 18.37
CA LEU A 213 -14.97 1.50 19.80
C LEU A 213 -14.86 0.05 20.29
N ARG A 214 -15.27 -0.94 19.49
CA ARG A 214 -15.06 -2.37 19.80
C ARG A 214 -13.59 -2.77 19.68
N VAL A 215 -12.80 -2.03 18.89
CA VAL A 215 -11.39 -2.32 18.62
C VAL A 215 -10.51 -1.24 19.28
N PRO A 216 -9.81 -1.57 20.39
CA PRO A 216 -8.93 -0.61 21.05
C PRO A 216 -7.80 -0.13 20.14
N ASP A 217 -7.42 1.14 20.21
CA ASP A 217 -6.31 1.71 19.42
C ASP A 217 -4.99 0.94 19.62
N GLY A 218 -4.77 0.43 20.83
CA GLY A 218 -3.61 -0.42 21.14
C GLY A 218 -3.52 -1.67 20.26
N PHE A 219 -4.65 -2.21 19.78
CA PHE A 219 -4.67 -3.36 18.86
C PHE A 219 -4.02 -3.02 17.52
N LEU A 220 -4.30 -1.84 16.96
CA LEU A 220 -3.74 -1.39 15.69
C LEU A 220 -2.23 -1.11 15.73
N SER A 221 -1.65 -1.03 16.93
CA SER A 221 -0.21 -0.83 17.12
C SER A 221 0.50 -2.10 17.58
N ALA A 222 0.00 -2.78 18.62
CA ALA A 222 0.69 -3.90 19.25
C ALA A 222 0.69 -5.17 18.38
N VAL A 223 -0.40 -5.41 17.64
CA VAL A 223 -0.48 -6.59 16.77
C VAL A 223 0.49 -6.51 15.58
N PRO A 224 0.52 -5.44 14.78
CA PRO A 224 1.49 -5.35 13.69
C PRO A 224 2.94 -5.28 14.20
N ASP A 225 3.23 -4.68 15.36
CA ASP A 225 4.57 -4.76 15.98
C ASP A 225 4.98 -6.23 16.26
N THR A 226 4.05 -7.01 16.85
CA THR A 226 4.29 -8.42 17.12
C THR A 226 4.51 -9.22 15.84
N MET A 227 3.70 -8.95 14.81
CA MET A 227 3.83 -9.59 13.50
C MET A 227 5.17 -9.25 12.84
N ALA A 228 5.61 -7.99 12.91
CA ALA A 228 6.90 -7.55 12.39
C ALA A 228 8.08 -8.23 13.10
N ARG A 229 8.04 -8.33 14.44
CA ARG A 229 9.08 -9.04 15.20
C ARG A 229 9.11 -10.52 14.87
N LEU A 230 7.94 -11.15 14.69
CA LEU A 230 7.86 -12.56 14.33
C LEU A 230 8.45 -12.81 12.93
N LEU A 231 8.12 -11.97 11.94
CA LEU A 231 8.76 -12.01 10.63
C LEU A 231 10.27 -11.83 10.77
N LYS A 232 10.72 -10.78 11.45
CA LYS A 232 12.13 -10.46 11.65
C LYS A 232 12.92 -11.63 12.23
N ALA A 233 12.35 -12.35 13.20
CA ALA A 233 12.95 -13.53 13.81
C ALA A 233 13.01 -14.75 12.87
N GLY A 234 12.11 -14.84 11.88
CA GLY A 234 12.09 -15.91 10.90
C GLY A 234 12.81 -15.61 9.57
N LEU A 235 13.37 -14.41 9.41
CA LEU A 235 14.18 -14.09 8.24
C LEU A 235 15.50 -14.86 8.26
N ARG A 236 15.85 -15.43 7.11
CA ARG A 236 17.14 -16.07 6.86
C ARG A 236 18.03 -15.09 6.12
N HIS A 237 19.27 -14.98 6.58
CA HIS A 237 20.29 -14.17 5.94
C HIS A 237 21.11 -15.02 4.98
N ASP A 238 21.16 -14.59 3.73
CA ASP A 238 22.09 -15.08 2.73
C ASP A 238 23.35 -14.21 2.77
N PRO A 239 24.50 -14.73 3.24
CA PRO A 239 25.73 -13.96 3.36
C PRO A 239 26.41 -13.67 2.02
N GLU A 240 26.14 -14.45 0.97
CA GLU A 240 26.76 -14.26 -0.34
C GLU A 240 26.22 -13.01 -1.02
N HIS A 241 24.89 -12.82 -0.96
CA HIS A 241 24.20 -11.70 -1.60
C HIS A 241 23.80 -10.59 -0.61
N ASP A 242 24.12 -10.77 0.68
CA ASP A 242 23.61 -9.97 1.81
C ASP A 242 22.10 -9.74 1.68
N ALA A 243 21.34 -10.83 1.52
CA ALA A 243 19.93 -10.79 1.16
C ALA A 243 19.06 -11.49 2.21
N TYR A 244 17.77 -11.17 2.21
CA TYR A 244 16.78 -11.88 3.01
C TYR A 244 15.96 -12.86 2.18
N SER A 245 15.75 -14.04 2.74
CA SER A 245 14.75 -15.01 2.31
C SER A 245 14.01 -15.56 3.54
N TRP A 246 12.88 -16.23 3.34
CA TRP A 246 12.09 -16.78 4.44
C TRP A 246 11.26 -17.96 3.97
N TYR A 247 10.80 -18.74 4.95
CA TYR A 247 9.83 -19.80 4.72
C TYR A 247 8.41 -19.28 4.77
N HIS A 248 7.48 -20.01 4.18
CA HIS A 248 6.07 -19.67 4.10
C HIS A 248 5.40 -19.47 5.46
N MET A 249 5.80 -20.28 6.44
CA MET A 249 5.24 -20.26 7.79
C MET A 249 6.18 -19.60 8.81
N PRO A 250 5.62 -18.96 9.86
CA PRO A 250 6.41 -18.43 10.95
C PRO A 250 7.09 -19.53 11.79
N PRO A 251 8.15 -19.20 12.56
CA PRO A 251 8.82 -20.13 13.46
C PRO A 251 7.90 -20.84 14.47
N THR A 252 6.75 -20.24 14.79
CA THR A 252 5.73 -20.83 15.66
C THR A 252 5.00 -22.02 15.02
N ARG A 253 5.11 -22.22 13.71
CA ARG A 253 4.56 -23.36 12.96
C ARG A 253 5.52 -23.75 11.83
N PRO A 254 6.66 -24.39 12.13
CA PRO A 254 7.72 -24.62 11.16
C PRO A 254 7.24 -25.40 9.93
N ASP A 255 7.47 -24.83 8.75
CA ASP A 255 7.34 -25.46 7.44
C ASP A 255 8.54 -24.96 6.61
N PRO A 256 9.49 -25.82 6.20
CA PRO A 256 10.70 -25.40 5.50
C PRO A 256 10.46 -25.00 4.03
N ARG A 257 9.20 -24.96 3.57
CA ARG A 257 8.85 -24.50 2.23
C ARG A 257 9.11 -23.01 2.08
N PRO A 258 9.97 -22.57 1.14
CA PRO A 258 10.16 -21.16 0.83
C PRO A 258 8.86 -20.47 0.39
N GLU A 259 8.72 -19.19 0.72
CA GLU A 259 7.61 -18.38 0.20
C GLU A 259 7.76 -18.20 -1.32
N ASP A 260 6.66 -18.33 -2.06
CA ASP A 260 6.68 -18.02 -3.48
C ASP A 260 6.73 -16.51 -3.72
N LEU A 261 7.43 -16.11 -4.78
CA LEU A 261 7.75 -14.72 -5.05
C LEU A 261 6.50 -13.86 -5.31
N ALA A 262 5.40 -14.48 -5.79
CA ALA A 262 4.15 -13.78 -6.07
C ALA A 262 3.41 -13.42 -4.77
N HIS A 263 3.20 -14.37 -3.86
CA HIS A 263 2.58 -14.07 -2.56
C HIS A 263 3.49 -13.28 -1.61
N ALA A 264 4.80 -13.37 -1.80
CA ALA A 264 5.78 -12.56 -1.09
C ALA A 264 5.54 -11.04 -1.21
N ASN A 265 4.78 -10.56 -2.22
CA ASN A 265 4.37 -9.15 -2.29
C ASN A 265 3.60 -8.70 -1.05
N LEU A 266 2.76 -9.55 -0.46
CA LEU A 266 2.01 -9.21 0.77
C LEU A 266 2.95 -9.02 1.96
N VAL A 267 4.01 -9.82 2.04
CA VAL A 267 5.07 -9.68 3.05
C VAL A 267 5.85 -8.38 2.84
N VAL A 268 6.23 -8.09 1.60
CA VAL A 268 6.97 -6.87 1.24
C VAL A 268 6.13 -5.60 1.47
N GLY A 269 4.85 -5.63 1.10
CA GLY A 269 3.90 -4.53 1.34
C GLY A 269 3.83 -4.15 2.82
N PHE A 270 3.65 -5.17 3.69
CA PHE A 270 3.72 -4.99 5.13
C PHE A 270 5.06 -4.41 5.60
N VAL A 271 6.20 -4.95 5.13
CA VAL A 271 7.54 -4.50 5.52
C VAL A 271 7.75 -3.02 5.16
N LEU A 272 7.32 -2.60 3.96
CA LEU A 272 7.38 -1.21 3.52
C LEU A 272 6.55 -0.28 4.40
N GLU A 273 5.32 -0.69 4.72
CA GLU A 273 4.42 0.11 5.58
C GLU A 273 4.96 0.19 7.02
N ALA A 274 5.41 -0.94 7.59
CA ALA A 274 5.99 -1.01 8.93
C ALA A 274 7.26 -0.17 9.04
N ALA A 275 8.20 -0.30 8.09
CA ALA A 275 9.42 0.51 8.04
C ALA A 275 9.11 2.01 7.87
N GLY A 276 8.13 2.34 7.02
CA GLY A 276 7.66 3.71 6.81
C GLY A 276 7.13 4.36 8.09
N GLN A 277 6.53 3.57 8.98
CA GLN A 277 6.05 4.00 10.29
C GLN A 277 7.11 3.80 11.40
N GLY A 278 8.37 3.52 11.05
CA GLY A 278 9.48 3.39 11.99
C GLY A 278 9.45 2.12 12.85
N MET A 279 8.74 1.08 12.42
CA MET A 279 8.56 -0.15 13.18
C MET A 279 9.50 -1.26 12.69
N VAL A 280 10.34 -1.78 13.61
CA VAL A 280 11.16 -3.00 13.51
C VAL A 280 12.21 -3.04 12.40
N PHE A 281 11.87 -2.72 11.16
CA PHE A 281 12.72 -2.83 9.99
C PHE A 281 13.51 -1.55 9.77
N THR A 282 14.83 -1.71 9.63
CA THR A 282 15.78 -0.62 9.36
C THR A 282 15.94 -0.40 7.86
N ALA A 283 16.61 0.69 7.47
CA ALA A 283 16.97 0.91 6.06
C ALA A 283 17.84 -0.22 5.48
N GLU A 284 18.71 -0.82 6.29
CA GLU A 284 19.52 -1.96 5.88
C GLU A 284 18.65 -3.20 5.64
N ASP A 285 17.61 -3.41 6.45
CA ASP A 285 16.70 -4.52 6.25
C ASP A 285 15.96 -4.41 4.92
N ILE A 286 15.53 -3.20 4.58
CA ILE A 286 14.91 -2.95 3.30
C ILE A 286 15.89 -3.20 2.14
N ALA A 287 17.16 -2.83 2.30
CA ALA A 287 18.19 -3.14 1.32
C ALA A 287 18.37 -4.66 1.12
N ARG A 288 18.30 -5.45 2.20
CA ARG A 288 18.38 -6.93 2.14
C ARG A 288 17.16 -7.58 1.48
N PHE A 289 15.94 -7.10 1.76
CA PHE A 289 14.75 -7.53 1.03
C PHE A 289 14.89 -7.24 -0.47
N ARG A 290 15.35 -6.04 -0.81
CA ARG A 290 15.59 -5.65 -2.21
C ARG A 290 16.63 -6.57 -2.87
N ARG A 291 17.75 -6.87 -2.23
CA ARG A 291 18.77 -7.81 -2.77
C ARG A 291 18.25 -9.24 -2.91
N GLY A 292 17.31 -9.67 -2.07
CA GLY A 292 16.61 -10.95 -2.28
C GLY A 292 15.90 -11.02 -3.64
N PHE A 293 15.35 -9.89 -4.11
CA PHE A 293 14.78 -9.81 -5.45
C PHE A 293 15.85 -9.64 -6.53
N THR A 294 16.77 -8.70 -6.35
CA THR A 294 17.68 -8.25 -7.42
C THR A 294 18.91 -9.12 -7.59
N GLU A 295 19.35 -9.84 -6.57
CA GLU A 295 20.58 -10.65 -6.62
C GLU A 295 20.29 -12.15 -6.53
N VAL A 296 19.21 -12.55 -5.82
CA VAL A 296 18.90 -13.96 -5.57
C VAL A 296 17.82 -14.50 -6.51
N ALA A 297 16.65 -13.84 -6.55
CA ALA A 297 15.54 -14.34 -7.37
C ALA A 297 15.72 -14.09 -8.87
N TRP A 298 16.45 -13.03 -9.24
CA TRP A 298 16.68 -12.63 -10.63
C TRP A 298 17.94 -13.26 -11.22
N ASN A 299 17.86 -13.69 -12.47
CA ASN A 299 18.97 -14.35 -13.16
C ASN A 299 20.08 -13.42 -13.70
N GLY A 300 20.10 -12.15 -13.31
CA GLY A 300 21.14 -11.19 -13.73
C GLY A 300 21.08 -10.71 -15.19
N SER A 301 20.06 -11.10 -15.98
CA SER A 301 19.99 -10.77 -17.41
C SER A 301 18.77 -9.91 -17.74
N LEU A 302 18.95 -8.68 -18.24
CA LEU A 302 17.82 -7.90 -18.76
C LEU A 302 17.32 -8.44 -20.11
N ALA A 303 18.22 -8.89 -20.98
CA ALA A 303 17.86 -9.42 -22.30
C ALA A 303 17.07 -10.74 -22.23
N ARG A 304 17.33 -11.56 -21.20
CA ARG A 304 16.63 -12.83 -20.95
C ARG A 304 16.19 -12.91 -19.49
N SER A 305 15.55 -11.86 -19.00
CA SER A 305 15.12 -11.77 -17.60
C SER A 305 14.29 -12.98 -17.22
N ARG A 306 14.56 -13.58 -16.06
CA ARG A 306 13.81 -14.67 -15.46
C ARG A 306 13.84 -14.52 -13.94
N LEU A 307 12.77 -14.95 -13.29
CA LEU A 307 12.63 -14.92 -11.84
C LEU A 307 12.36 -16.33 -11.34
N SER A 308 13.11 -16.76 -10.33
CA SER A 308 12.84 -17.99 -9.58
C SER A 308 11.43 -17.96 -8.99
N ARG A 309 10.84 -19.14 -8.81
CA ARG A 309 9.53 -19.26 -8.17
C ARG A 309 9.54 -18.80 -6.72
N PHE A 310 10.63 -19.07 -6.01
CA PHE A 310 10.74 -18.83 -4.57
C PHE A 310 11.73 -17.71 -4.23
N VAL A 311 11.51 -17.07 -3.07
CA VAL A 311 12.30 -15.92 -2.57
C VAL A 311 13.76 -16.25 -2.24
N ASP A 312 14.12 -17.53 -2.21
CA ASP A 312 15.49 -18.00 -1.96
C ASP A 312 16.23 -18.42 -3.23
N GLY A 313 15.70 -18.05 -4.41
CA GLY A 313 16.32 -18.36 -5.70
C GLY A 313 15.98 -19.76 -6.23
N SER A 314 15.29 -20.59 -5.45
CA SER A 314 14.95 -21.96 -5.86
C SER A 314 13.69 -22.06 -6.73
N GLY A 315 13.51 -23.24 -7.34
CA GLY A 315 12.35 -23.57 -8.16
C GLY A 315 12.47 -23.13 -9.63
N PRO A 316 11.48 -23.49 -10.46
CA PRO A 316 11.48 -23.12 -11.87
C PRO A 316 11.39 -21.61 -12.05
N ALA A 317 11.99 -21.12 -13.13
CA ALA A 317 12.07 -19.69 -13.42
C ALA A 317 10.81 -19.19 -14.15
N ASP A 318 9.65 -19.40 -13.51
CA ASP A 318 8.31 -19.20 -14.07
C ASP A 318 7.39 -18.36 -13.19
N SER A 319 7.95 -17.61 -12.24
CA SER A 319 7.17 -16.82 -11.28
C SER A 319 6.14 -15.93 -11.96
N VAL A 320 4.89 -16.04 -11.50
CA VAL A 320 3.63 -15.58 -12.14
C VAL A 320 3.35 -14.07 -11.98
N LEU A 321 4.42 -13.27 -12.00
CA LEU A 321 4.44 -11.85 -12.38
C LEU A 321 3.56 -10.87 -11.56
N ALA A 322 3.16 -11.20 -10.34
CA ALA A 322 2.81 -10.17 -9.35
C ALA A 322 4.12 -9.65 -8.76
N LEU A 323 4.54 -8.42 -9.11
CA LEU A 323 5.81 -7.82 -8.67
C LEU A 323 5.64 -6.41 -8.09
N PHE A 324 4.41 -5.98 -7.84
CA PHE A 324 4.12 -4.59 -7.47
C PHE A 324 4.90 -4.11 -6.23
N ASP A 325 4.88 -4.87 -5.14
CA ASP A 325 5.55 -4.45 -3.91
C ASP A 325 7.07 -4.64 -4.00
N TRP A 326 7.53 -5.57 -4.85
CA TRP A 326 8.94 -5.67 -5.25
C TRP A 326 9.41 -4.44 -6.03
N VAL A 327 8.59 -3.91 -6.93
CA VAL A 327 8.88 -2.66 -7.67
C VAL A 327 8.87 -1.46 -6.72
N ARG A 328 7.98 -1.41 -5.72
CA ARG A 328 7.94 -0.36 -4.67
C ARG A 328 9.12 -0.37 -3.70
N LEU A 329 9.86 -1.48 -3.58
CA LEU A 329 11.16 -1.46 -2.87
C LEU A 329 12.20 -0.59 -3.59
N GLY A 330 11.96 -0.24 -4.86
CA GLY A 330 12.79 0.63 -5.66
C GLY A 330 14.11 0.00 -6.12
N GLY A 331 15.02 0.84 -6.64
CA GLY A 331 16.31 0.40 -7.18
C GLY A 331 16.19 -0.25 -8.56
N THR A 332 16.92 -1.34 -8.79
CA THR A 332 16.94 -2.08 -10.08
C THR A 332 15.69 -2.94 -10.31
N ALA A 333 14.76 -3.00 -9.35
CA ALA A 333 13.53 -3.78 -9.47
C ALA A 333 12.63 -3.30 -10.63
N ALA A 334 12.49 -1.98 -10.83
CA ALA A 334 11.70 -1.43 -11.93
C ALA A 334 12.29 -1.78 -13.32
N PRO A 335 13.60 -1.61 -13.58
CA PRO A 335 14.22 -2.12 -14.81
C PRO A 335 14.03 -3.64 -15.04
N ILE A 336 14.12 -4.46 -13.98
CA ILE A 336 13.89 -5.91 -14.08
C ILE A 336 12.45 -6.21 -14.46
N ALA A 337 11.49 -5.56 -13.81
CA ALA A 337 10.06 -5.73 -14.10
C ALA A 337 9.70 -5.19 -15.51
N ALA A 338 10.33 -4.09 -15.95
CA ALA A 338 10.19 -3.57 -17.31
C ALA A 338 10.76 -4.55 -18.35
N ALA A 339 11.89 -5.21 -18.08
CA ALA A 339 12.43 -6.26 -18.96
C ALA A 339 11.51 -7.48 -19.07
N LEU A 340 10.58 -7.68 -18.12
CA LEU A 340 9.57 -8.72 -18.16
C LEU A 340 8.29 -8.32 -18.93
N ARG A 341 8.25 -7.11 -19.52
CA ARG A 341 7.09 -6.60 -20.28
C ARG A 341 6.48 -7.61 -21.25
N PRO A 342 7.25 -8.27 -22.14
CA PRO A 342 6.65 -9.19 -23.10
C PRO A 342 5.88 -10.33 -22.43
N ARG A 343 6.35 -10.80 -21.26
CA ARG A 343 5.66 -11.85 -20.49
C ARG A 343 4.48 -11.32 -19.71
N LEU A 344 4.61 -10.13 -19.10
CA LEU A 344 3.52 -9.44 -18.43
C LEU A 344 2.35 -9.22 -19.39
N SER A 345 2.63 -8.73 -20.60
CA SER A 345 1.61 -8.49 -21.62
C SER A 345 1.02 -9.79 -22.20
N ALA A 346 1.83 -10.84 -22.39
CA ALA A 346 1.35 -12.12 -22.96
C ALA A 346 0.54 -12.98 -21.98
N ALA A 347 0.83 -12.92 -20.68
CA ALA A 347 0.19 -13.72 -19.64
C ALA A 347 -0.53 -12.84 -18.60
N MET A 348 -1.15 -11.74 -19.06
CA MET A 348 -1.71 -10.71 -18.19
C MET A 348 -2.87 -11.24 -17.33
N ASN A 349 -2.57 -11.53 -16.07
CA ASN A 349 -3.54 -11.74 -14.99
C ASN A 349 -3.68 -10.46 -14.16
N ALA A 350 -4.54 -10.45 -13.13
CA ALA A 350 -4.76 -9.25 -12.33
C ALA A 350 -3.50 -8.77 -11.57
N GLY A 351 -2.65 -9.69 -11.09
CA GLY A 351 -1.37 -9.35 -10.47
C GLY A 351 -0.35 -8.73 -11.44
N ALA A 352 -0.27 -9.27 -12.66
CA ALA A 352 0.53 -8.71 -13.75
C ALA A 352 0.02 -7.33 -14.17
N ALA A 353 -1.30 -7.14 -14.21
CA ALA A 353 -1.95 -5.87 -14.51
C ALA A 353 -1.60 -4.79 -13.46
N ARG A 354 -1.57 -5.15 -12.17
CA ARG A 354 -1.12 -4.25 -11.08
C ARG A 354 0.33 -3.84 -11.27
N THR A 355 1.20 -4.79 -11.61
CA THR A 355 2.62 -4.52 -11.90
C THR A 355 2.76 -3.58 -13.10
N ALA A 356 2.03 -3.83 -14.19
CA ALA A 356 2.04 -3.00 -15.38
C ALA A 356 1.56 -1.56 -15.08
N ALA A 357 0.49 -1.38 -14.31
CA ALA A 357 0.01 -0.06 -13.90
C ALA A 357 1.06 0.74 -13.10
N LEU A 358 1.79 0.08 -12.19
CA LEU A 358 2.88 0.72 -11.45
C LEU A 358 4.10 1.05 -12.33
N LEU A 359 4.41 0.21 -13.32
CA LEU A 359 5.47 0.52 -14.27
C LEU A 359 5.09 1.70 -15.17
N ALA A 360 3.84 1.76 -15.64
CA ALA A 360 3.32 2.90 -16.37
C ALA A 360 3.42 4.20 -15.53
N TRP A 361 3.13 4.11 -14.23
CA TRP A 361 3.37 5.21 -13.28
C TRP A 361 4.82 5.67 -13.28
N SER A 362 5.77 4.74 -13.17
CA SER A 362 7.21 5.07 -13.18
C SER A 362 7.67 5.69 -14.49
N GLU A 363 7.15 5.23 -15.63
CA GLU A 363 7.45 5.76 -16.97
C GLU A 363 6.98 7.21 -17.12
N VAL A 364 5.72 7.49 -16.77
CA VAL A 364 5.15 8.85 -16.87
C VAL A 364 5.90 9.82 -15.95
N ARG A 365 6.28 9.37 -14.75
CA ARG A 365 7.07 10.17 -13.82
C ARG A 365 8.44 10.52 -14.40
N GLN A 366 9.19 9.55 -14.90
CA GLN A 366 10.50 9.79 -15.53
C GLN A 366 10.40 10.74 -16.73
N GLN A 367 9.34 10.60 -17.55
CA GLN A 367 9.08 11.52 -18.67
C GLN A 367 8.79 12.95 -18.18
N ASN A 368 7.99 13.10 -17.13
CA ASN A 368 7.67 14.41 -16.55
C ASN A 368 8.89 15.06 -15.88
N GLU A 369 9.72 14.29 -15.18
CA GLU A 369 10.99 14.75 -14.62
C GLU A 369 11.96 15.18 -15.73
N SER A 370 12.06 14.41 -16.81
CA SER A 370 12.89 14.75 -17.99
C SER A 370 12.40 16.00 -18.72
N LYS A 371 11.08 16.22 -18.78
CA LYS A 371 10.47 17.43 -19.37
C LYS A 371 10.59 18.67 -18.49
N THR A 372 10.66 18.49 -17.17
CA THR A 372 10.82 19.57 -16.19
C THR A 372 12.28 19.85 -15.83
N ALA A 373 13.22 19.03 -16.31
CA ALA A 373 14.65 19.25 -16.23
C ALA A 373 15.09 20.46 -17.08
N VAL A 374 14.80 21.66 -16.58
CA VAL A 374 15.61 22.85 -16.85
C VAL A 374 17.02 22.55 -16.32
N PRO A 375 18.10 22.88 -17.05
CA PRO A 375 19.46 22.60 -16.57
C PRO A 375 19.65 23.23 -15.20
N THR A 376 19.87 22.37 -14.21
CA THR A 376 20.01 22.70 -12.80
C THR A 376 21.18 23.66 -12.62
N SER A 377 20.88 24.95 -12.44
CA SER A 377 21.77 25.78 -11.64
C SER A 377 21.60 25.35 -10.18
N ALA A 378 22.70 24.98 -9.55
CA ALA A 378 22.76 24.49 -8.19
C ALA A 378 22.23 25.52 -7.19
N THR A 379 20.98 25.37 -6.72
CA THR A 379 20.50 25.74 -5.36
C THR A 379 19.00 25.45 -5.13
N ASP A 380 18.41 24.40 -5.69
CA ASP A 380 17.04 24.03 -5.29
C ASP A 380 17.08 23.24 -3.97
N SER A 381 16.53 23.82 -2.90
CA SER A 381 16.69 23.27 -1.55
C SER A 381 15.82 22.04 -1.32
N LEU A 382 16.41 20.96 -0.79
CA LEU A 382 15.75 19.68 -0.43
C LEU A 382 14.45 19.83 0.39
N LEU A 383 14.30 20.93 1.12
CA LEU A 383 13.11 21.31 1.87
C LEU A 383 12.89 22.81 1.73
N SER A 384 11.71 23.20 1.26
CA SER A 384 11.27 24.59 1.15
C SER A 384 9.89 24.76 1.79
N VAL A 385 9.62 25.96 2.30
CA VAL A 385 8.39 26.30 3.02
C VAL A 385 7.85 27.63 2.51
N VAL A 386 6.58 27.66 2.11
CA VAL A 386 5.95 28.87 1.57
C VAL A 386 4.52 29.03 2.11
N PRO A 387 4.19 30.14 2.80
CA PRO A 387 5.14 31.16 3.30
C PRO A 387 5.86 30.68 4.57
N ALA A 388 7.13 31.03 4.72
CA ALA A 388 7.91 30.71 5.93
C ALA A 388 7.40 31.44 7.20
N VAL A 389 6.60 32.50 7.02
CA VAL A 389 5.86 33.20 8.09
C VAL A 389 4.39 33.18 7.69
N PHE A 390 3.53 32.60 8.52
CA PHE A 390 2.13 32.34 8.16
C PHE A 390 1.17 32.56 9.32
N ARG A 391 -0.10 32.85 9.02
CA ARG A 391 -1.20 32.95 10.01
C ARG A 391 -2.09 31.70 10.03
N SER A 392 -2.34 31.12 8.86
CA SER A 392 -3.29 30.02 8.69
C SER A 392 -2.60 28.70 8.32
N SER A 393 -1.71 28.72 7.33
CA SER A 393 -0.96 27.53 6.93
C SER A 393 0.33 27.85 6.17
N THR A 394 1.24 26.89 6.15
CA THR A 394 2.41 26.86 5.26
C THR A 394 2.39 25.58 4.43
N ALA A 395 2.69 25.72 3.13
CA ALA A 395 3.04 24.59 2.28
C ALA A 395 4.50 24.22 2.51
N VAL A 396 4.78 22.93 2.63
CA VAL A 396 6.10 22.35 2.88
C VAL A 396 6.42 21.48 1.68
N ARG A 397 7.26 21.98 0.79
CA ARG A 397 7.72 21.24 -0.39
C ARG A 397 9.05 20.56 -0.07
N TYR A 398 9.17 19.29 -0.42
CA TYR A 398 10.35 18.49 -0.12
C TYR A 398 10.71 17.57 -1.28
N GLN A 399 12.00 17.28 -1.41
CA GLN A 399 12.53 16.39 -2.43
C GLN A 399 13.08 15.12 -1.80
N VAL A 400 12.75 14.00 -2.42
CA VAL A 400 13.23 12.66 -2.08
C VAL A 400 14.14 12.23 -3.21
N GLY A 401 15.43 12.02 -2.93
CA GLY A 401 16.41 11.67 -3.96
C GLY A 401 16.47 10.17 -4.28
N ALA A 402 16.01 9.33 -3.35
CA ALA A 402 15.99 7.87 -3.47
C ALA A 402 14.78 7.30 -2.73
N ALA A 403 14.21 6.21 -3.25
CA ALA A 403 13.08 5.53 -2.64
C ALA A 403 13.40 5.13 -1.20
N GLY A 404 12.51 5.41 -0.26
CA GLY A 404 12.67 4.97 1.12
C GLY A 404 11.82 5.69 2.15
N PRO A 405 12.03 5.42 3.44
CA PRO A 405 11.26 6.03 4.52
C PRO A 405 11.55 7.53 4.58
N VAL A 406 10.49 8.32 4.55
CA VAL A 406 10.54 9.77 4.67
C VAL A 406 9.76 10.19 5.91
N ARG A 407 10.41 11.01 6.74
CA ARG A 407 9.79 11.63 7.90
C ARG A 407 9.94 13.14 7.84
N ILE A 408 8.84 13.87 7.98
CA ILE A 408 8.82 15.31 8.20
C ILE A 408 8.17 15.59 9.54
N ALA A 409 8.93 16.15 10.47
CA ALA A 409 8.48 16.44 11.82
C ALA A 409 8.66 17.92 12.17
N VAL A 410 7.66 18.50 12.82
CA VAL A 410 7.66 19.85 13.37
C VAL A 410 8.09 19.81 14.83
N HIS A 411 9.06 20.63 15.20
CA HIS A 411 9.52 20.79 16.57
C HIS A 411 9.40 22.26 17.01
N ASP A 412 9.16 22.50 18.29
CA ASP A 412 9.31 23.83 18.87
C ASP A 412 10.79 24.17 19.10
N LEU A 413 11.09 25.39 19.56
CA LEU A 413 12.47 25.84 19.79
C LEU A 413 13.19 25.09 20.92
N SER A 414 12.47 24.39 21.80
CA SER A 414 13.07 23.53 22.83
C SER A 414 13.49 22.15 22.27
N GLY A 415 13.13 21.87 21.01
CA GLY A 415 13.36 20.57 20.37
C GLY A 415 12.25 19.56 20.63
N ARG A 416 11.19 19.94 21.36
CA ARG A 416 10.04 19.08 21.60
C ARG A 416 9.27 18.86 20.30
N LEU A 417 8.93 17.60 20.02
CA LEU A 417 8.11 17.21 18.88
C LEU A 417 6.69 17.78 19.05
N VAL A 418 6.23 18.52 18.06
CA VAL A 418 4.89 19.13 18.02
C VAL A 418 3.95 18.28 17.17
N ARG A 419 4.43 17.85 15.99
CA ARG A 419 3.64 17.05 15.05
C ARG A 419 4.53 16.37 14.01
N VAL A 420 4.19 15.15 13.62
CA VAL A 420 4.71 14.54 12.37
C VAL A 420 3.76 14.87 11.21
N LEU A 421 4.29 15.48 10.15
CA LEU A 421 3.53 15.84 8.92
C LEU A 421 3.56 14.73 7.88
N VAL A 422 4.68 14.00 7.81
CA VAL A 422 4.88 12.87 6.90
C VAL A 422 5.61 11.79 7.68
N CYS A 423 5.13 10.57 7.64
CA CYS A 423 5.79 9.38 8.16
C CYS A 423 5.44 8.22 7.23
N GLY A 424 6.33 7.84 6.34
CA GLY A 424 6.04 6.75 5.42
C GLY A 424 7.04 6.61 4.29
N TRP A 425 6.92 5.52 3.54
CA TRP A 425 7.72 5.30 2.35
C TRP A 425 7.36 6.29 1.24
N ARG A 426 8.35 6.83 0.54
CA ARG A 426 8.18 7.67 -0.65
C ARG A 426 9.20 7.28 -1.72
N GLU A 427 8.77 7.37 -2.96
CA GLU A 427 9.62 7.22 -4.14
C GLU A 427 10.44 8.51 -4.42
N PRO A 428 11.49 8.47 -5.26
CA PRO A 428 12.27 9.66 -5.59
C PRO A 428 11.44 10.71 -6.32
N GLY A 429 11.37 11.93 -5.82
CA GLY A 429 10.84 13.12 -6.52
C GLY A 429 10.33 14.18 -5.55
N VAL A 430 9.44 15.07 -6.02
CA VAL A 430 9.07 16.28 -5.28
C VAL A 430 7.64 16.20 -4.76
N TYR A 431 7.48 16.46 -3.47
CA TYR A 431 6.22 16.32 -2.74
C TYR A 431 5.88 17.62 -2.01
N THR A 432 4.60 17.81 -1.68
CA THR A 432 4.14 18.93 -0.87
C THR A 432 3.19 18.44 0.23
N VAL A 433 3.40 18.89 1.46
CA VAL A 433 2.49 18.69 2.60
C VAL A 433 2.13 20.04 3.21
N CYS A 434 0.95 20.18 3.80
CA CYS A 434 0.51 21.43 4.42
C CYS A 434 0.53 21.31 5.94
N TRP A 435 1.07 22.33 6.62
CA TRP A 435 0.93 22.46 8.07
C TRP A 435 0.10 23.70 8.41
N ARG A 436 -0.93 23.50 9.24
CA ARG A 436 -1.89 24.54 9.65
C ARG A 436 -1.62 25.09 11.05
N GLY A 437 -0.44 24.86 11.64
CA GLY A 437 -0.17 25.29 13.01
C GLY A 437 -0.93 24.49 14.07
N HIS A 438 -1.09 23.18 13.89
CA HIS A 438 -1.74 22.29 14.87
C HIS A 438 -0.76 21.22 15.38
N ASP A 439 -0.94 20.76 16.61
CA ASP A 439 -0.21 19.63 17.23
C ASP A 439 -0.75 18.27 16.75
N GLU A 440 -0.26 17.16 17.35
CA GLU A 440 -0.72 15.79 17.05
C GLU A 440 -2.19 15.56 17.45
N GLU A 441 -2.67 16.17 18.53
CA GLU A 441 -4.07 16.12 18.96
C GLU A 441 -4.98 17.09 18.17
N SER A 442 -4.47 17.67 17.07
CA SER A 442 -5.18 18.63 16.23
C SER A 442 -5.65 19.89 16.96
N ARG A 443 -4.97 20.27 18.05
CA ARG A 443 -5.18 21.56 18.73
C ARG A 443 -4.27 22.62 18.11
N PRO A 444 -4.73 23.88 18.03
CA PRO A 444 -3.89 24.97 17.56
C PRO A 444 -2.71 25.17 18.53
N VAL A 445 -1.51 25.30 17.98
CA VAL A 445 -0.31 25.61 18.78
C VAL A 445 -0.19 27.11 18.99
N ALA A 446 0.48 27.52 20.08
CA ALA A 446 0.75 28.93 20.30
C ALA A 446 1.59 29.52 19.15
N ALA A 447 1.31 30.79 18.81
CA ALA A 447 2.12 31.55 17.87
C ALA A 447 3.59 31.55 18.33
N GLY A 448 4.52 31.35 17.39
CA GLY A 448 5.92 31.11 17.71
C GLY A 448 6.71 30.57 16.53
N ALA A 449 8.01 30.37 16.75
CA ALA A 449 8.91 29.78 15.77
C ALA A 449 8.99 28.26 15.93
N PHE A 450 9.03 27.55 14.81
CA PHE A 450 9.10 26.09 14.74
C PHE A 450 10.16 25.64 13.74
N ILE A 451 10.69 24.43 13.93
CA ILE A 451 11.66 23.80 13.05
C ILE A 451 11.05 22.56 12.41
N LEU A 452 10.92 22.58 11.08
CA LEU A 452 10.62 21.38 10.29
C LEU A 452 11.91 20.64 10.01
N ARG A 453 11.94 19.33 10.28
CA ARG A 453 13.02 18.42 9.91
C ARG A 453 12.52 17.38 8.92
N LEU A 454 13.17 17.31 7.76
CA LEU A 454 13.09 16.22 6.79
C LEU A 454 14.19 15.21 7.09
N SER A 455 13.82 13.93 7.13
CA SER A 455 14.72 12.79 7.08
C SER A 455 14.26 11.88 5.94
N ALA A 456 15.16 11.58 5.00
CA ALA A 456 14.93 10.72 3.85
C ALA A 456 16.22 9.93 3.55
N PRO A 457 16.19 8.87 2.72
CA PRO A 457 17.40 8.12 2.38
C PRO A 457 18.47 9.04 1.79
N GLY A 458 19.66 9.03 2.40
CA GLY A 458 20.80 9.85 1.98
C GLY A 458 20.60 11.36 2.06
N SER A 459 19.51 11.86 2.66
CA SER A 459 19.18 13.28 2.68
C SER A 459 18.50 13.71 3.98
N ALA A 460 18.96 14.83 4.54
CA ALA A 460 18.34 15.47 5.68
C ALA A 460 18.33 16.99 5.47
N ALA A 461 17.23 17.63 5.85
CA ALA A 461 17.10 19.08 5.72
C ALA A 461 16.26 19.64 6.87
N SER A 462 16.48 20.91 7.20
CA SER A 462 15.62 21.61 8.15
C SER A 462 15.27 23.01 7.68
N ARG A 463 14.08 23.47 8.05
CA ARG A 463 13.58 24.82 7.76
C ARG A 463 12.86 25.39 8.96
N ARG A 464 13.16 26.65 9.28
CA ARG A 464 12.43 27.41 10.28
C ARG A 464 11.17 27.99 9.66
N VAL A 465 10.07 27.92 10.39
CA VAL A 465 8.82 28.64 10.08
C VAL A 465 8.34 29.42 11.30
N VAL A 466 7.53 30.45 11.08
CA VAL A 466 6.93 31.26 12.15
C VAL A 466 5.42 31.30 11.97
N LEU A 467 4.70 30.84 12.99
CA LEU A 467 3.25 31.00 13.09
C LEU A 467 2.96 32.33 13.80
N LEU A 468 2.20 33.19 13.12
CA LEU A 468 1.68 34.44 13.67
C LEU A 468 0.36 34.20 14.40
N PRO A 469 0.00 35.09 15.35
CA PRO A 469 -1.31 35.07 15.99
C PRO A 469 -2.48 35.20 15.01
#